data_AF-A0A946ATC7-F1
#
_entry.id   AF-A0A946ATC7-F1
#
_cell.length_a   1.000
_cell.length_b   1.000
_cell.length_c   1.000
_cell.angle_alpha   90.00
_cell.angle_beta   90.00
_cell.angle_gamma   90.00
#
_symmetry.space_group_name_H-M   'P 1'
#
loop_
_entity.id
_entity.type
_entity.pdbx_description
1 polymer ?
#
loop_
_entity_poly.entity_id
_entity_poly.type
_entity_poly.pdbx_seq_one_letter_code
_entity_poly.pdbx_strand_id
1 'polypeptide(L)'
;FSDINALIETAEFCNQLSIPERHPYAGSLVHTAFSGSHQDAIRKGMDAIAESDAAYWEVPYLPIDPSDIGRTYEAIIRVNSQSGKGGVAYLLESDHHIKLPRGAEIELSKAVQKVADTTGQEITSTRIYDIFMNEYINQNGPFTLISFTSEKSANGKDQEDIAATVNYRGEEISFKATGNGPISAFVEGIRTTFGLNFRLKDFGQNTRSATSTAESAAYVELAVPDDDGAHVYGVGLDTSITRAPIRAVVSALNRM
;
A
#
# COMPACT_ATOMS: atom_id res chain seq x y z
N PHE A 1 1.71 19.61 33.14
CA PHE A 1 1.60 18.14 32.95
C PHE A 1 2.34 17.71 31.68
N SER A 2 3.50 18.33 31.37
CA SER A 2 4.15 18.19 30.06
C SER A 2 4.74 16.81 29.78
N ASP A 3 4.92 16.00 30.82
CA ASP A 3 5.21 14.57 30.73
C ASP A 3 4.21 13.83 31.63
N ILE A 4 3.05 13.49 31.07
CA ILE A 4 2.02 12.78 31.82
C ILE A 4 2.39 11.32 32.08
N ASN A 5 3.29 10.73 31.28
CA ASN A 5 3.71 9.34 31.43
C ASN A 5 4.49 9.14 32.73
N ALA A 6 5.46 10.01 32.99
CA ALA A 6 6.22 9.98 34.25
C ALA A 6 5.31 10.13 35.49
N LEU A 7 4.24 10.93 35.37
CA LEU A 7 3.26 11.10 36.45
C LEU A 7 2.39 9.86 36.66
N ILE A 8 1.99 9.18 35.58
CA ILE A 8 1.26 7.90 35.64
C ILE A 8 2.13 6.85 36.32
N GLU A 9 3.37 6.67 35.86
CA GLU A 9 4.30 5.69 36.44
C GLU A 9 4.49 5.93 37.94
N THR A 10 4.70 7.19 38.34
CA THR A 10 4.83 7.56 39.76
C THR A 10 3.55 7.25 40.53
N ALA A 11 2.37 7.56 39.98
CA ALA A 11 1.10 7.32 40.64
C ALA A 11 0.79 5.83 40.80
N GLU A 12 1.03 5.02 39.77
CA GLU A 12 0.83 3.57 39.81
C GLU A 12 1.83 2.90 40.77
N PHE A 13 3.09 3.35 40.78
CA PHE A 13 4.11 2.88 41.71
C PHE A 13 3.75 3.21 43.18
N CYS A 14 3.36 4.45 43.47
CA CYS A 14 3.04 4.85 44.84
C CYS A 14 1.76 4.19 45.37
N ASN A 15 0.73 4.08 44.52
CA ASN A 15 -0.59 3.63 44.95
C ASN A 15 -0.80 2.13 44.76
N GLN A 16 0.08 1.44 44.01
CA GLN A 16 -0.07 0.03 43.64
C GLN A 16 -1.41 -0.26 42.95
N LEU A 17 -1.93 0.73 42.21
CA LEU A 17 -3.18 0.68 41.49
C LEU A 17 -2.96 1.24 40.08
N SER A 18 -3.44 0.53 39.07
CA SER A 18 -3.33 0.96 37.68
C SER A 18 -4.29 2.11 37.35
N ILE A 19 -3.87 3.02 36.46
CA ILE A 19 -4.74 4.04 35.89
C ILE A 19 -5.71 3.38 34.88
N PRO A 20 -7.03 3.60 35.00
CA PRO A 20 -7.97 3.05 34.03
C PRO A 20 -7.71 3.55 32.59
N GLU A 21 -7.91 2.68 31.61
CA GLU A 21 -7.68 2.96 30.18
C GLU A 21 -8.41 4.21 29.64
N ARG A 22 -9.52 4.60 30.28
CA ARG A 22 -10.35 5.76 29.90
C ARG A 22 -10.23 6.94 30.85
N HIS A 23 -9.25 6.92 31.76
CA HIS A 23 -9.01 8.02 32.68
C HIS A 23 -8.65 9.29 31.88
N PRO A 24 -9.33 10.44 32.08
CA PRO A 24 -9.08 11.65 31.28
C PRO A 24 -7.60 12.02 31.20
N TYR A 25 -7.11 12.31 29.99
CA TYR A 25 -5.71 12.61 29.64
C TYR A 25 -4.69 11.47 29.82
N ALA A 26 -4.83 10.67 30.88
CA ALA A 26 -3.82 9.71 31.32
C ALA A 26 -4.06 8.28 30.81
N GLY A 27 -5.31 7.90 30.60
CA GLY A 27 -5.69 6.56 30.17
C GLY A 27 -5.14 6.22 28.78
N SER A 28 -4.81 4.96 28.55
CA SER A 28 -4.20 4.48 27.31
C SER A 28 -5.06 4.70 26.06
N LEU A 29 -6.39 4.89 26.18
CA LEU A 29 -7.30 4.99 25.05
C LEU A 29 -7.83 6.40 24.77
N VAL A 30 -7.39 7.41 25.54
CA VAL A 30 -8.01 8.75 25.50
C VAL A 30 -7.54 9.64 24.35
N HIS A 31 -6.40 9.31 23.74
CA HIS A 31 -5.87 9.96 22.53
C HIS A 31 -5.97 9.04 21.32
N THR A 32 -6.95 8.13 21.32
CA THR A 32 -7.14 7.10 20.31
C THR A 32 -8.47 7.29 19.58
N ALA A 33 -8.44 7.21 18.24
CA ALA A 33 -9.65 7.17 17.43
C ALA A 33 -9.82 5.81 16.75
N PHE A 34 -10.92 5.12 17.05
CA PHE A 34 -11.25 3.81 16.45
C PHE A 34 -12.11 3.90 15.18
N SER A 35 -12.86 5.00 15.00
CA SER A 35 -13.74 5.19 13.84
C SER A 35 -12.96 5.76 12.67
N GLY A 36 -13.11 5.16 11.48
CA GLY A 36 -12.53 5.67 10.24
C GLY A 36 -12.97 7.11 9.91
N SER A 37 -14.20 7.50 10.26
CA SER A 37 -14.66 8.88 10.06
C SER A 37 -13.98 9.87 11.03
N HIS A 38 -13.72 9.45 12.28
CA HIS A 38 -12.99 10.28 13.24
C HIS A 38 -11.52 10.40 12.81
N GLN A 39 -10.90 9.32 12.35
CA GLN A 39 -9.53 9.31 11.84
C GLN A 39 -9.38 10.23 10.61
N ASP A 40 -10.33 10.20 9.66
CA ASP A 40 -10.33 11.10 8.51
C ASP A 40 -10.44 12.58 8.92
N ALA A 41 -11.32 12.89 9.86
CA ALA A 41 -11.47 14.26 10.38
C ALA A 41 -10.25 14.74 11.16
N ILE A 42 -9.66 13.87 11.99
CA ILE A 42 -8.42 14.17 12.72
C ILE A 42 -7.30 14.46 11.73
N ARG A 43 -7.11 13.60 10.72
CA ARG A 43 -6.07 13.78 9.68
C ARG A 43 -6.19 15.13 8.99
N LYS A 44 -7.39 15.48 8.52
CA LYS A 44 -7.64 16.78 7.88
C LYS A 44 -7.33 17.97 8.80
N GLY A 45 -7.64 17.84 10.09
CA GLY A 45 -7.29 18.86 11.09
C GLY A 45 -5.78 18.97 11.30
N MET A 46 -5.09 17.84 11.45
CA MET A 46 -3.64 17.78 11.61
C MET A 46 -2.91 18.36 10.37
N ASP A 47 -3.34 17.99 9.16
CA ASP A 47 -2.77 18.49 7.91
C ASP A 47 -2.95 20.01 7.78
N ALA A 48 -4.15 20.52 8.11
CA ALA A 48 -4.44 21.95 8.08
C ALA A 48 -3.60 22.75 9.09
N ILE A 49 -3.36 22.21 10.29
CA ILE A 49 -2.49 22.84 11.28
C ILE A 49 -1.02 22.78 10.83
N ALA A 50 -0.56 21.67 10.26
CA ALA A 50 0.82 21.55 9.78
C ALA A 50 1.15 22.51 8.62
N GLU A 51 0.15 22.84 7.80
CA GLU A 51 0.29 23.78 6.66
C GLU A 51 0.04 25.25 7.06
N SER A 52 -0.30 25.55 8.31
CA SER A 52 -0.62 26.90 8.76
C SER A 52 0.16 27.32 10.02
N ASP A 53 0.32 28.63 10.23
CA ASP A 53 0.84 29.19 11.48
C ASP A 53 -0.29 29.32 12.53
N ALA A 54 -1.17 28.31 12.63
CA ALA A 54 -2.34 28.36 13.49
C ALA A 54 -1.94 28.51 14.97
N ALA A 55 -2.45 29.56 15.62
CA ALA A 55 -2.18 29.82 17.04
C ALA A 55 -3.03 28.96 17.99
N TYR A 56 -4.04 28.26 17.48
CA TYR A 56 -4.99 27.47 18.26
C TYR A 56 -5.05 26.03 17.76
N TRP A 57 -5.25 25.10 18.68
CA TRP A 57 -5.50 23.70 18.36
C TRP A 57 -6.93 23.50 17.86
N GLU A 58 -7.07 23.08 16.60
CA GLU A 58 -8.36 22.95 15.90
C GLU A 58 -8.54 21.56 15.25
N VAL A 59 -8.10 20.50 15.93
CA VAL A 59 -8.25 19.11 15.44
C VAL A 59 -9.54 18.49 15.99
N PRO A 60 -10.48 18.06 15.13
CA PRO A 60 -11.70 17.41 15.57
C PRO A 60 -11.42 16.19 16.47
N TYR A 61 -12.25 15.98 17.50
CA TYR A 61 -12.18 14.84 18.43
C TYR A 61 -10.95 14.77 19.36
N LEU A 62 -9.91 15.56 19.13
CA LEU A 62 -8.78 15.72 20.04
C LEU A 62 -8.92 17.04 20.79
N PRO A 63 -9.22 17.02 22.11
CA PRO A 63 -9.45 18.26 22.86
C PRO A 63 -8.18 19.09 23.10
N ILE A 64 -7.01 18.46 23.00
CA ILE A 64 -5.67 19.06 23.12
C ILE A 64 -4.74 18.41 22.10
N ASP A 65 -3.60 19.03 21.83
CA ASP A 65 -2.47 18.34 21.21
C ASP A 65 -1.92 17.32 22.22
N PRO A 66 -1.92 15.99 21.91
CA PRO A 66 -1.33 15.01 22.82
C PRO A 66 0.14 15.28 23.13
N SER A 67 0.87 15.91 22.21
CA SER A 67 2.29 16.21 22.39
C SER A 67 2.55 17.25 23.49
N ASP A 68 1.59 18.14 23.79
CA ASP A 68 1.67 19.11 24.89
C ASP A 68 1.83 18.46 26.27
N ILE A 69 1.45 17.18 26.38
CA ILE A 69 1.54 16.38 27.61
C ILE A 69 2.47 15.16 27.47
N GLY A 70 3.29 15.12 26.41
CA GLY A 70 4.23 14.03 26.16
C GLY A 70 3.56 12.72 25.69
N ARG A 71 2.37 12.83 25.09
CA ARG A 71 1.66 11.72 24.44
C ARG A 71 1.69 11.90 22.92
N THR A 72 1.29 10.86 22.22
CA THR A 72 1.06 10.89 20.78
C THR A 72 -0.37 10.50 20.48
N TYR A 73 -0.95 11.09 19.44
CA TYR A 73 -2.19 10.58 18.88
C TYR A 73 -1.92 9.17 18.32
N GLU A 74 -2.72 8.20 18.75
CA GLU A 74 -2.66 6.83 18.23
C GLU A 74 -3.89 6.59 17.36
N ALA A 75 -3.69 6.59 16.04
CA ALA A 75 -4.68 6.05 15.11
C ALA A 75 -4.69 4.53 15.22
N ILE A 76 -5.39 3.98 16.23
CA ILE A 76 -5.63 2.54 16.27
C ILE A 76 -6.70 2.22 15.21
N ILE A 77 -6.22 1.98 13.99
CA ILE A 77 -7.04 1.50 12.89
C ILE A 77 -7.34 0.03 13.17
N ARG A 78 -8.45 -0.22 13.87
CA ARG A 78 -9.06 -1.54 13.93
C ARG A 78 -9.92 -1.68 12.69
N VAL A 79 -9.47 -2.40 11.66
CA VAL A 79 -10.37 -2.71 10.54
C VAL A 79 -11.34 -3.80 11.02
N ASN A 80 -12.51 -3.36 11.48
CA ASN A 80 -13.68 -4.22 11.62
C ASN A 80 -14.66 -3.88 10.49
N SER A 81 -15.77 -4.59 10.40
CA SER A 81 -16.79 -4.40 9.34
C SER A 81 -17.41 -3.00 9.24
N GLN A 82 -17.04 -2.05 10.11
CA GLN A 82 -17.46 -0.64 10.04
C GLN A 82 -16.32 0.35 9.73
N SER A 83 -15.06 -0.06 9.87
CA SER A 83 -13.90 0.79 9.66
C SER A 83 -13.59 0.89 8.17
N GLY A 84 -14.20 1.88 7.52
CA GLY A 84 -14.28 1.98 6.06
C GLY A 84 -12.95 1.97 5.29
N LYS A 85 -13.09 1.76 3.97
CA LYS A 85 -12.09 1.63 2.89
C LYS A 85 -10.86 2.57 2.94
N GLY A 86 -10.89 3.65 3.71
CA GLY A 86 -9.79 4.60 3.85
C GLY A 86 -8.70 4.19 4.84
N GLY A 87 -9.00 3.33 5.82
CA GLY A 87 -8.01 2.92 6.84
C GLY A 87 -6.96 1.95 6.31
N VAL A 88 -7.34 1.08 5.36
CA VAL A 88 -6.45 0.07 4.78
C VAL A 88 -5.34 0.70 3.94
N ALA A 89 -5.71 1.60 3.03
CA ALA A 89 -4.75 2.30 2.19
C ALA A 89 -3.80 3.17 3.02
N TYR A 90 -4.34 3.87 4.02
CA TYR A 90 -3.53 4.71 4.91
C TYR A 90 -2.48 3.89 5.68
N LEU A 91 -2.86 2.77 6.32
CA LEU A 91 -1.90 1.92 7.04
C LEU A 91 -0.82 1.34 6.12
N LEU A 92 -1.19 0.98 4.89
CA LEU A 92 -0.25 0.46 3.92
C LEU A 92 0.76 1.53 3.46
N GLU A 93 0.30 2.78 3.30
CA GLU A 93 1.15 3.91 2.94
C GLU A 93 2.02 4.37 4.13
N SER A 94 1.46 4.49 5.34
CA SER A 94 2.17 4.99 6.52
C SER A 94 3.22 4.02 7.02
N ASP A 95 2.87 2.73 7.13
CA ASP A 95 3.70 1.75 7.82
C ASP A 95 4.60 0.97 6.86
N HIS A 96 4.21 0.85 5.59
CA HIS A 96 4.91 0.04 4.58
C HIS A 96 5.36 0.84 3.35
N HIS A 97 5.06 2.15 3.30
CA HIS A 97 5.43 3.07 2.22
C HIS A 97 4.97 2.62 0.83
N ILE A 98 3.82 1.95 0.76
CA ILE A 98 3.23 1.49 -0.50
C ILE A 98 1.98 2.33 -0.78
N LYS A 99 2.02 3.08 -1.87
CA LYS A 99 0.90 3.90 -2.33
C LYS A 99 0.19 3.22 -3.48
N LEU A 100 -1.06 2.86 -3.27
CA LEU A 100 -1.89 2.22 -4.30
C LEU A 100 -2.72 3.25 -5.06
N PRO A 101 -3.03 3.03 -6.34
CA PRO A 101 -4.04 3.80 -7.04
C PRO A 101 -5.42 3.49 -6.46
N ARG A 102 -6.36 4.43 -6.62
CA ARG A 102 -7.69 4.35 -6.01
C ARG A 102 -8.44 3.04 -6.29
N GLY A 103 -8.29 2.48 -7.49
CA GLY A 103 -8.90 1.18 -7.84
C GLY A 103 -8.34 0.03 -7.01
N ALA A 104 -7.02 -0.09 -6.92
CA ALA A 104 -6.34 -1.11 -6.12
C ALA A 104 -6.57 -0.95 -4.61
N GLU A 105 -6.72 0.29 -4.10
CA GLU A 105 -7.13 0.53 -2.71
C GLU A 105 -8.49 -0.11 -2.40
N ILE A 106 -9.44 0.02 -3.33
CA ILE A 106 -10.79 -0.55 -3.19
C ILE A 106 -10.73 -2.08 -3.22
N GLU A 107 -9.92 -2.67 -4.10
CA GLU A 107 -9.72 -4.12 -4.17
C GLU A 107 -9.09 -4.68 -2.90
N LEU A 108 -8.00 -4.08 -2.44
CA LEU A 108 -7.34 -4.50 -1.21
C LEU A 108 -8.27 -4.35 0.00
N SER A 109 -9.04 -3.26 0.07
CA SER A 109 -10.03 -3.06 1.14
C SER A 109 -11.07 -4.18 1.18
N LYS A 110 -11.54 -4.66 0.01
CA LYS A 110 -12.48 -5.79 -0.07
C LYS A 110 -11.82 -7.10 0.40
N ALA A 111 -10.57 -7.35 0.01
CA ALA A 111 -9.82 -8.53 0.44
C ALA A 111 -9.62 -8.55 1.96
N VAL A 112 -9.21 -7.41 2.54
CA VAL A 112 -9.07 -7.22 3.98
C VAL A 112 -10.41 -7.44 4.70
N GLN A 113 -11.50 -6.86 4.19
CA GLN A 113 -12.83 -7.03 4.77
C GLN A 113 -13.25 -8.50 4.80
N LYS A 114 -13.05 -9.23 3.70
CA LYS A 114 -13.38 -10.65 3.61
C LYS A 114 -12.62 -11.47 4.67
N VAL A 115 -11.35 -11.17 4.90
CA VAL A 115 -10.55 -11.84 5.93
C VAL A 115 -11.05 -11.48 7.33
N ALA A 116 -11.37 -10.21 7.58
CA ALA A 116 -11.94 -9.76 8.85
C ALA A 116 -13.25 -10.47 9.17
N ASP A 117 -14.17 -10.54 8.20
CA ASP A 117 -15.48 -11.17 8.35
C ASP A 117 -15.37 -12.68 8.58
N THR A 118 -14.40 -13.34 7.94
CA THR A 118 -14.21 -14.80 8.06
C THR A 118 -13.56 -15.18 9.38
N THR A 119 -12.60 -14.38 9.85
CA THR A 119 -11.82 -14.70 11.06
C THR A 119 -12.46 -14.14 12.33
N GLY A 120 -13.29 -13.10 12.23
CA GLY A 120 -13.81 -12.34 13.36
C GLY A 120 -12.71 -11.61 14.15
N GLN A 121 -11.48 -11.59 13.64
CA GLN A 121 -10.32 -10.99 14.29
C GLN A 121 -10.13 -9.55 13.85
N GLU A 122 -9.55 -8.75 14.74
CA GLU A 122 -9.08 -7.42 14.39
C GLU A 122 -7.94 -7.53 13.37
N ILE A 123 -8.02 -6.72 12.31
CA ILE A 123 -6.95 -6.64 11.31
C ILE A 123 -5.96 -5.55 11.74
N THR A 124 -4.72 -5.96 11.97
CA THR A 124 -3.57 -5.09 12.22
C THR A 124 -2.90 -4.64 10.91
N SER A 125 -2.05 -3.60 10.98
CA SER A 125 -1.22 -3.18 9.84
C SER A 125 -0.38 -4.32 9.25
N THR A 126 0.25 -5.15 10.09
CA THR A 126 0.97 -6.34 9.64
C THR A 126 0.07 -7.29 8.87
N ARG A 127 -1.16 -7.49 9.35
CA ARG A 127 -2.12 -8.37 8.67
C ARG A 127 -2.57 -7.82 7.32
N ILE A 128 -2.73 -6.50 7.21
CA ILE A 128 -2.99 -5.83 5.93
C ILE A 128 -1.84 -6.07 4.95
N TYR A 129 -0.60 -5.91 5.42
CA TYR A 129 0.58 -6.16 4.60
C TYR A 129 0.65 -7.62 4.13
N ASP A 130 0.37 -8.60 5.00
CA ASP A 130 0.33 -10.01 4.60
C ASP A 130 -0.73 -10.27 3.52
N ILE A 131 -1.92 -9.67 3.68
CA ILE A 131 -3.00 -9.78 2.70
C ILE A 131 -2.57 -9.14 1.38
N PHE A 132 -1.98 -7.94 1.42
CA PHE A 132 -1.41 -7.29 0.24
C PHE A 132 -0.35 -8.16 -0.44
N MET A 133 0.59 -8.72 0.32
CA MET A 133 1.64 -9.58 -0.21
C MET A 133 1.05 -10.81 -0.90
N ASN A 134 0.03 -11.44 -0.33
CA ASN A 134 -0.62 -12.61 -0.94
C ASN A 134 -1.45 -12.24 -2.18
N GLU A 135 -2.14 -11.10 -2.14
CA GLU A 135 -3.00 -10.63 -3.23
C GLU A 135 -2.20 -10.18 -4.47
N TYR A 136 -1.04 -9.56 -4.27
CA TYR A 136 -0.28 -8.92 -5.36
C TYR A 136 1.10 -9.52 -5.64
N ILE A 137 1.79 -10.08 -4.64
CA ILE A 137 3.22 -10.44 -4.78
C ILE A 137 3.43 -11.96 -4.80
N ASN A 138 2.86 -12.68 -3.84
CA ASN A 138 3.03 -14.12 -3.63
C ASN A 138 1.90 -14.92 -4.26
N GLN A 139 1.53 -14.55 -5.50
CA GLN A 139 0.45 -15.19 -6.22
C GLN A 139 0.90 -16.55 -6.78
N ASN A 140 0.04 -17.54 -6.69
CA ASN A 140 0.19 -18.81 -7.39
C ASN A 140 -0.50 -18.71 -8.76
N GLY A 141 0.03 -17.86 -9.64
CA GLY A 141 -0.48 -17.64 -10.99
C GLY A 141 0.32 -18.40 -12.06
N PRO A 142 -0.17 -18.42 -13.31
CA PRO A 142 0.47 -19.13 -14.41
C PRO A 142 1.80 -18.50 -14.85
N PHE A 143 2.05 -17.23 -14.57
CA PHE A 143 3.27 -16.51 -14.98
C PHE A 143 4.22 -16.27 -13.81
N THR A 144 5.52 -16.47 -14.04
CA THR A 144 6.59 -16.00 -13.15
C THR A 144 7.72 -15.38 -13.97
N LEU A 145 8.18 -14.18 -13.59
CA LEU A 145 9.33 -13.54 -14.22
C LEU A 145 10.64 -14.24 -13.79
N ILE A 146 11.35 -14.86 -14.73
CA ILE A 146 12.67 -15.45 -14.46
C ILE A 146 13.74 -14.37 -14.62
N SER A 147 13.81 -13.76 -15.80
CA SER A 147 14.82 -12.74 -16.12
C SER A 147 14.33 -11.81 -17.22
N PHE A 148 14.91 -10.62 -17.28
CA PHE A 148 14.80 -9.76 -18.46
C PHE A 148 16.04 -8.87 -18.55
N THR A 149 16.35 -8.46 -19.78
CA THR A 149 17.30 -7.38 -20.07
C THR A 149 16.59 -6.35 -20.93
N SER A 150 16.84 -5.07 -20.66
CA SER A 150 16.41 -3.97 -21.52
C SER A 150 17.61 -3.18 -21.99
N GLU A 151 17.60 -2.80 -23.26
CA GLU A 151 18.65 -2.01 -23.90
C GLU A 151 18.03 -1.02 -24.89
N LYS A 152 18.71 0.10 -25.13
CA LYS A 152 18.23 1.08 -26.11
C LYS A 152 18.25 0.46 -27.50
N SER A 153 17.14 0.56 -28.21
CA SER A 153 17.05 0.00 -29.55
C SER A 153 17.99 0.73 -30.52
N ALA A 154 18.67 -0.06 -31.35
CA ALA A 154 19.51 0.48 -32.42
C ALA A 154 18.67 1.09 -33.58
N ASN A 155 17.39 0.73 -33.66
CA ASN A 155 16.55 0.97 -34.84
C ASN A 155 15.65 2.22 -34.73
N GLY A 156 15.65 2.92 -33.58
CA GLY A 156 14.80 4.09 -33.38
C GLY A 156 15.24 4.95 -32.20
N LYS A 157 15.15 6.28 -32.35
CA LYS A 157 15.28 7.20 -31.21
C LYS A 157 14.11 6.91 -30.26
N ASP A 158 14.42 6.77 -28.97
CA ASP A 158 13.46 6.57 -27.88
C ASP A 158 12.70 5.23 -27.90
N GLN A 159 13.30 4.19 -28.49
CA GLN A 159 12.85 2.80 -28.36
C GLN A 159 13.76 1.98 -27.45
N GLU A 160 13.18 1.01 -26.76
CA GLU A 160 13.90 -0.02 -25.99
C GLU A 160 13.56 -1.41 -26.52
N ASP A 161 14.59 -2.23 -26.65
CA ASP A 161 14.50 -3.65 -26.96
C ASP A 161 14.59 -4.44 -25.65
N ILE A 162 13.63 -5.35 -25.44
CA ILE A 162 13.62 -6.25 -24.29
C ILE A 162 13.86 -7.68 -24.76
N ALA A 163 14.63 -8.43 -23.97
CA ALA A 163 14.67 -9.88 -24.02
C ALA A 163 14.28 -10.40 -22.64
N ALA A 164 13.17 -11.13 -22.56
CA ALA A 164 12.63 -11.63 -21.30
C ALA A 164 12.44 -13.14 -21.34
N THR A 165 12.58 -13.77 -20.18
CA THR A 165 12.24 -15.17 -19.96
C THR A 165 11.24 -15.25 -18.81
N VAL A 166 10.11 -15.91 -19.07
CA VAL A 166 9.05 -16.15 -18.09
C VAL A 166 8.82 -17.65 -17.96
N ASN A 167 8.48 -18.09 -16.75
CA ASN A 167 7.86 -19.39 -16.56
C ASN A 167 6.36 -19.24 -16.84
N TYR A 168 5.82 -20.06 -17.73
CA TYR A 168 4.40 -20.20 -17.96
C TYR A 168 3.97 -21.64 -17.66
N ARG A 169 3.23 -21.84 -16.57
CA ARG A 169 2.73 -23.18 -16.14
C ARG A 169 3.81 -24.26 -16.10
N GLY A 170 5.01 -23.92 -15.65
CA GLY A 170 6.14 -24.84 -15.54
C GLY A 170 7.10 -24.82 -16.72
N GLU A 171 6.75 -24.20 -17.85
CA GLU A 171 7.61 -24.12 -19.03
C GLU A 171 8.32 -22.76 -19.13
N GLU A 172 9.63 -22.77 -19.38
CA GLU A 172 10.39 -21.54 -19.62
C GLU A 172 10.21 -21.08 -21.07
N ILE A 173 9.71 -19.86 -21.25
CA ILE A 173 9.45 -19.26 -22.55
C ILE A 173 10.19 -17.92 -22.61
N SER A 174 11.03 -17.78 -23.63
CA SER A 174 11.76 -16.54 -23.90
C SER A 174 11.17 -15.79 -25.09
N PHE A 175 11.10 -14.47 -25.00
CA PHE A 175 10.65 -13.61 -26.09
C PHE A 175 11.47 -12.33 -26.19
N LYS A 176 11.42 -11.72 -27.37
CA LYS A 176 12.00 -10.40 -27.64
C LYS A 176 10.92 -9.48 -28.19
N ALA A 177 10.96 -8.23 -27.79
CA ALA A 177 10.04 -7.21 -28.27
C ALA A 177 10.66 -5.82 -28.16
N THR A 178 10.10 -4.89 -28.93
CA THR A 178 10.51 -3.49 -28.94
C THR A 178 9.33 -2.63 -28.51
N GLY A 179 9.59 -1.59 -27.73
CA GLY A 179 8.59 -0.62 -27.31
C GLY A 179 9.20 0.75 -27.05
N ASN A 180 8.37 1.73 -26.71
CA ASN A 180 8.81 3.08 -26.33
C ASN A 180 9.36 3.17 -24.89
N GLY A 181 9.77 2.03 -24.34
CA GLY A 181 10.24 1.86 -22.96
C GLY A 181 10.12 0.39 -22.52
N PRO A 182 10.72 0.02 -21.38
CA PRO A 182 10.86 -1.38 -20.99
C PRO A 182 9.50 -2.03 -20.67
N ILE A 183 8.59 -1.29 -20.05
CA ILE A 183 7.24 -1.76 -19.72
C ILE A 183 6.45 -2.03 -21.01
N SER A 184 6.48 -1.09 -21.95
CA SER A 184 5.79 -1.18 -23.23
C SER A 184 6.31 -2.35 -24.06
N ALA A 185 7.64 -2.49 -24.14
CA ALA A 185 8.29 -3.62 -24.83
C ALA A 185 7.89 -4.96 -24.19
N PHE A 186 7.89 -5.07 -22.85
CA PHE A 186 7.49 -6.29 -22.16
C PHE A 186 6.01 -6.62 -22.40
N VAL A 187 5.12 -5.63 -22.31
CA VAL A 187 3.68 -5.78 -22.57
C VAL A 187 3.43 -6.26 -24.01
N GLU A 188 4.12 -5.69 -25.00
CA GLU A 188 3.99 -6.13 -26.39
C GLU A 188 4.49 -7.56 -26.58
N GLY A 189 5.65 -7.88 -25.99
CA GLY A 189 6.24 -9.21 -26.07
C GLY A 189 5.37 -10.30 -25.43
N ILE A 190 4.82 -10.04 -24.24
CA ILE A 190 3.97 -11.01 -23.55
C ILE A 190 2.61 -11.17 -24.25
N ARG A 191 2.04 -10.09 -24.80
CA ARG A 191 0.79 -10.18 -25.58
C ARG A 191 0.96 -11.01 -26.83
N THR A 192 2.00 -10.73 -27.61
CA THR A 192 2.24 -11.45 -28.87
C THR A 192 2.61 -12.91 -28.63
N THR A 193 3.42 -13.20 -27.61
CA THR A 193 3.88 -14.57 -27.31
C THR A 193 2.75 -15.47 -26.83
N PHE A 194 1.81 -14.93 -26.02
CA PHE A 194 0.76 -15.71 -25.38
C PHE A 194 -0.65 -15.46 -25.95
N GLY A 195 -0.77 -14.62 -26.99
CA GLY A 195 -2.06 -14.29 -27.61
C GLY A 195 -3.01 -13.53 -26.68
N LEU A 196 -2.48 -12.69 -25.78
CA LEU A 196 -3.27 -12.01 -24.75
C LEU A 196 -3.85 -10.67 -25.26
N ASN A 197 -5.11 -10.41 -24.93
CA ASN A 197 -5.80 -9.18 -25.28
C ASN A 197 -6.04 -8.31 -24.04
N PHE A 198 -5.15 -7.36 -23.79
CA PHE A 198 -5.31 -6.34 -22.74
C PHE A 198 -4.62 -5.04 -23.13
N ARG A 199 -4.93 -3.95 -22.43
CA ARG A 199 -4.28 -2.64 -22.58
C ARG A 199 -3.75 -2.15 -21.25
N LEU A 200 -2.49 -1.72 -21.20
CA LEU A 200 -1.97 -0.95 -20.07
C LEU A 200 -2.66 0.43 -20.05
N LYS A 201 -3.48 0.68 -19.03
CA LYS A 201 -4.30 1.90 -18.90
C LYS A 201 -3.66 2.93 -17.99
N ASP A 202 -3.10 2.50 -16.87
CA ASP A 202 -2.43 3.38 -15.92
C ASP A 202 -1.19 2.68 -15.33
N PHE A 203 -0.24 3.49 -14.90
CA PHE A 203 0.99 3.06 -14.27
C PHE A 203 1.47 4.16 -13.33
N GLY A 204 1.92 3.75 -12.14
CA GLY A 204 2.67 4.64 -11.29
C GLY A 204 3.65 3.89 -10.43
N GLN A 205 4.56 4.66 -9.86
CA GLN A 205 5.70 4.14 -9.14
C GLN A 205 6.09 5.11 -8.04
N ASN A 206 6.43 4.57 -6.88
CA ASN A 206 6.95 5.32 -5.77
C ASN A 206 8.14 4.60 -5.13
N THR A 207 8.99 5.38 -4.47
CA THR A 207 10.09 4.88 -3.67
C THR A 207 9.57 4.56 -2.26
N ARG A 208 10.00 3.42 -1.69
CA ARG A 208 9.60 2.97 -0.34
C ARG A 208 10.54 3.44 0.77
N SER A 209 11.80 3.77 0.45
CA SER A 209 12.74 4.30 1.44
C SER A 209 13.74 5.28 0.83
N ALA A 210 14.18 6.27 1.62
CA ALA A 210 15.14 7.29 1.20
C ALA A 210 16.62 6.85 1.35
N THR A 211 16.89 5.56 1.59
CA THR A 211 18.25 5.04 1.83
C THR A 211 18.89 4.46 0.57
N SER A 212 20.19 4.16 0.60
CA SER A 212 20.94 3.58 -0.53
C SER A 212 20.46 2.19 -0.98
N THR A 213 19.55 1.57 -0.23
CA THR A 213 18.85 0.31 -0.57
C THR A 213 17.37 0.57 -0.85
N ALA A 214 17.06 1.71 -1.48
CA ALA A 214 15.71 2.11 -1.82
C ALA A 214 14.98 1.03 -2.61
N GLU A 215 13.92 0.48 -2.03
CA GLU A 215 12.97 -0.38 -2.75
C GLU A 215 11.98 0.49 -3.52
N SER A 216 11.56 0.00 -4.69
CA SER A 216 10.53 0.62 -5.50
C SER A 216 9.25 -0.21 -5.46
N ALA A 217 8.13 0.47 -5.26
CA ALA A 217 6.80 -0.08 -5.47
C ALA A 217 6.25 0.49 -6.78
N ALA A 218 5.81 -0.38 -7.67
CA ALA A 218 5.17 -0.02 -8.92
C ALA A 218 3.79 -0.66 -9.00
N TYR A 219 2.84 0.03 -9.60
CA TYR A 219 1.50 -0.48 -9.88
C TYR A 219 1.17 -0.32 -11.35
N VAL A 220 0.32 -1.22 -11.86
CA VAL A 220 -0.23 -1.15 -13.20
C VAL A 220 -1.73 -1.42 -13.17
N GLU A 221 -2.46 -0.76 -14.06
CA GLU A 221 -3.85 -1.06 -14.36
C GLU A 221 -3.93 -1.63 -15.78
N LEU A 222 -4.36 -2.89 -15.91
CA LEU A 222 -4.66 -3.52 -17.19
C LEU A 222 -6.17 -3.46 -17.42
N ALA A 223 -6.57 -3.02 -18.61
CA ALA A 223 -7.95 -3.10 -19.07
C ALA A 223 -8.10 -4.31 -20.01
N VAL A 224 -9.05 -5.19 -19.71
CA VAL A 224 -9.36 -6.39 -20.50
C VAL A 224 -10.62 -6.11 -21.33
N PRO A 225 -10.53 -5.96 -22.66
CA PRO A 225 -11.66 -5.54 -23.48
C PRO A 225 -12.82 -6.53 -23.49
N ASP A 226 -12.52 -7.82 -23.43
CA ASP A 226 -13.48 -8.90 -23.63
C ASP A 226 -14.24 -9.30 -22.34
N ASP A 227 -13.98 -8.62 -21.23
CA ASP A 227 -14.57 -8.89 -19.90
C ASP A 227 -15.29 -7.65 -19.33
N ASP A 228 -16.28 -7.11 -20.06
CA ASP A 228 -17.06 -5.92 -19.67
C ASP A 228 -16.21 -4.66 -19.34
N GLY A 229 -14.97 -4.60 -19.84
CA GLY A 229 -14.02 -3.55 -19.50
C GLY A 229 -13.40 -3.70 -18.11
N ALA A 230 -13.30 -4.93 -17.60
CA ALA A 230 -12.67 -5.25 -16.33
C ALA A 230 -11.28 -4.61 -16.22
N HIS A 231 -11.04 -4.04 -15.05
CA HIS A 231 -9.76 -3.46 -14.67
C HIS A 231 -9.08 -4.40 -13.71
N VAL A 232 -7.87 -4.81 -14.07
CA VAL A 232 -7.03 -5.69 -13.25
C VAL A 232 -5.82 -4.91 -12.80
N TYR A 233 -5.63 -4.84 -11.50
CA TYR A 233 -4.49 -4.14 -10.89
C TYR A 233 -3.39 -5.14 -10.52
N GLY A 234 -2.15 -4.79 -10.85
CA GLY A 234 -0.97 -5.52 -10.42
C GLY A 234 -0.01 -4.61 -9.67
N VAL A 235 0.74 -5.17 -8.72
CA VAL A 235 1.76 -4.45 -7.96
C VAL A 235 3.05 -5.24 -7.97
N GLY A 236 4.17 -4.54 -8.11
CA GLY A 236 5.50 -5.12 -8.11
C GLY A 236 6.41 -4.38 -7.13
N LEU A 237 7.13 -5.14 -6.32
CA LEU A 237 8.17 -4.64 -5.42
C LEU A 237 9.53 -5.14 -5.92
N ASP A 238 10.49 -4.23 -6.06
CA ASP A 238 11.88 -4.59 -6.39
C ASP A 238 12.81 -3.43 -6.04
N THR A 239 14.08 -3.70 -5.77
CA THR A 239 15.11 -2.65 -5.61
C THR A 239 15.41 -1.94 -6.93
N SER A 240 15.10 -2.55 -8.06
CA SER A 240 15.24 -1.93 -9.38
C SER A 240 13.97 -1.20 -9.80
N ILE A 241 14.13 0.10 -10.11
CA ILE A 241 13.07 0.93 -10.66
C ILE A 241 12.54 0.43 -12.02
N THR A 242 13.34 -0.37 -12.74
CA THR A 242 12.94 -0.96 -14.02
C THR A 242 12.26 -2.31 -13.81
N ARG A 243 12.68 -3.09 -12.82
CA ARG A 243 12.14 -4.43 -12.56
C ARG A 243 10.80 -4.41 -11.81
N ALA A 244 10.61 -3.48 -10.88
CA ALA A 244 9.36 -3.37 -10.13
C ALA A 244 8.13 -3.21 -11.05
N PRO A 245 8.13 -2.34 -12.07
CA PRO A 245 7.04 -2.26 -13.04
C PRO A 245 6.79 -3.55 -13.84
N ILE A 246 7.84 -4.25 -14.27
CA ILE A 246 7.68 -5.53 -14.99
C ILE A 246 7.05 -6.59 -14.09
N ARG A 247 7.45 -6.65 -12.81
CA ARG A 247 6.80 -7.50 -11.81
C ARG A 247 5.34 -7.11 -11.61
N ALA A 248 5.00 -5.82 -11.63
CA ALA A 248 3.62 -5.36 -11.53
C ALA A 248 2.77 -5.85 -12.72
N VAL A 249 3.32 -5.84 -13.94
CA VAL A 249 2.64 -6.44 -15.12
C VAL A 249 2.41 -7.93 -14.91
N VAL A 250 3.41 -8.69 -14.47
CA VAL A 250 3.25 -10.13 -14.19
C VAL A 250 2.22 -10.39 -13.08
N SER A 251 2.22 -9.56 -12.03
CA SER A 251 1.22 -9.58 -10.95
C SER A 251 -0.20 -9.36 -11.48
N ALA A 252 -0.39 -8.41 -12.41
CA ALA A 252 -1.69 -8.18 -13.03
C ALA A 252 -2.11 -9.35 -13.92
N LEU A 253 -1.19 -9.91 -14.72
CA LEU A 253 -1.48 -11.05 -15.60
C LEU A 253 -1.91 -12.31 -14.83
N ASN A 254 -1.39 -12.50 -13.63
CA ASN A 254 -1.78 -13.61 -12.76
C ASN A 254 -3.12 -13.41 -12.06
N ARG A 255 -3.71 -12.19 -12.16
CA ARG A 255 -5.03 -11.82 -11.64
C ARG A 255 -6.08 -11.69 -12.75
N MET A 256 -5.67 -11.87 -14.02
CA MET A 256 -6.57 -11.96 -15.18
C MET A 256 -7.20 -13.34 -15.31
#